data_AF-A0AAD2JVN2-F1
#
_entry.id   AF-A0AAD2JVN2-F1
#
_cell.length_a   1.000
_cell.length_b   1.000
_cell.length_c   1.000
_cell.angle_alpha   90.00
_cell.angle_beta   90.00
_cell.angle_gamma   90.00
#
_symmetry.space_group_name_H-M   'P 1'
#
loop_
_entity.id
_entity.type
_entity.pdbx_description
1 polymer ?
#
loop_
_entity_poly.entity_id
_entity_poly.type
_entity_poly.pdbx_seq_one_letter_code
_entity_poly.pdbx_strand_id
1 'polypeptide(L)'
;MTTALMSYSMVFMRFAWRVQPRNYLLLACHGTNAAAQALQETRFVNYWYYGGREKKLGVSVDQVADKAVGKVTEAVKAVQDAKK
;
A
#
# COMPACT_ATOMS: atom_id res chain seq x y z
N MET A 1 -5.66 0.43 -9.35
CA MET A 1 -5.69 -0.55 -10.48
C MET A 1 -5.84 -1.98 -9.97
N THR A 2 -5.07 -2.41 -8.97
CA THR A 2 -5.12 -3.75 -8.36
C THR A 2 -6.48 -4.12 -7.78
N THR A 3 -7.10 -3.26 -6.98
CA THR A 3 -8.37 -3.57 -6.30
C THR A 3 -9.55 -3.68 -7.27
N ALA A 4 -9.55 -2.86 -8.34
CA ALA A 4 -10.54 -2.91 -9.41
C ALA A 4 -10.40 -4.16 -10.30
N LEU A 5 -9.17 -4.57 -10.65
CA LEU A 5 -8.95 -5.81 -11.40
C LEU A 5 -9.22 -7.08 -10.55
N MET A 6 -8.96 -7.03 -9.25
CA MET A 6 -9.23 -8.15 -8.34
C MET A 6 -10.73 -8.40 -8.20
N SER A 7 -11.51 -7.33 -8.03
CA SER A 7 -12.99 -7.40 -8.00
C SER A 7 -13.55 -7.89 -9.34
N TYR A 8 -13.02 -7.41 -10.46
CA TYR A 8 -13.36 -7.93 -11.79
C TYR A 8 -13.08 -9.45 -11.90
N SER A 9 -11.88 -9.92 -11.54
CA SER A 9 -11.51 -11.35 -11.59
C SER A 9 -12.39 -12.24 -10.71
N MET A 10 -12.78 -11.80 -9.51
CA MET A 10 -13.69 -12.57 -8.65
C MET A 10 -15.07 -12.78 -9.28
N VAL A 11 -15.58 -11.81 -10.03
CA VAL A 11 -16.86 -11.94 -10.74
C VAL A 11 -16.76 -12.99 -11.86
N PHE A 12 -15.66 -13.03 -12.62
CA PHE A 12 -15.47 -14.07 -13.65
C PHE A 12 -15.23 -15.47 -13.07
N MET A 13 -14.60 -15.58 -11.90
CA MET A 13 -14.49 -16.87 -11.19
C MET A 13 -15.86 -17.45 -10.83
N ARG A 14 -16.80 -16.60 -10.40
CA ARG A 14 -18.19 -17.02 -10.12
C ARG A 14 -18.87 -17.57 -11.37
N PHE A 15 -18.62 -16.96 -12.53
CA PHE A 15 -19.19 -17.41 -13.81
C PHE A 15 -18.54 -18.71 -14.30
N ALA A 16 -17.22 -18.83 -14.20
CA ALA A 16 -16.48 -20.05 -14.56
C ALA A 16 -16.89 -21.29 -13.74
N TRP A 17 -17.34 -21.09 -12.50
CA TRP A 17 -17.88 -22.14 -11.64
C TRP A 17 -19.34 -22.52 -11.96
N ARG A 18 -20.15 -21.55 -12.42
CA ARG A 18 -21.60 -21.71 -12.62
C ARG A 18 -21.97 -22.14 -14.05
N VAL A 19 -21.08 -21.94 -15.02
CA VAL A 19 -21.21 -22.48 -16.38
C VAL A 19 -21.01 -24.00 -16.37
N GLN A 20 -21.83 -24.72 -17.13
CA GLN A 20 -21.78 -26.18 -17.25
C GLN A 20 -21.60 -26.57 -18.72
N PRO A 21 -20.55 -27.34 -19.07
CA PRO A 21 -19.52 -27.93 -18.19
C PRO A 21 -18.56 -26.89 -17.56
N ARG A 22 -18.11 -27.16 -16.31
CA ARG A 22 -17.29 -26.22 -15.52
C ARG A 22 -15.91 -26.03 -16.13
N ASN A 23 -15.48 -24.78 -16.30
CA ASN A 23 -14.16 -24.46 -16.86
C ASN A 23 -13.13 -24.18 -15.76
N TYR A 24 -12.47 -25.23 -15.29
CA TYR A 24 -11.47 -25.16 -14.22
C TYR A 24 -10.19 -24.41 -14.62
N LEU A 25 -9.83 -24.36 -15.90
CA LEU A 25 -8.66 -23.63 -16.38
C LEU A 25 -8.84 -22.12 -16.24
N LEU A 26 -10.01 -21.59 -16.63
CA LEU A 26 -10.32 -20.18 -16.42
C LEU A 26 -10.42 -19.84 -14.94
N LEU A 27 -11.01 -20.72 -14.13
CA LEU A 27 -11.07 -20.52 -12.68
C LEU A 27 -9.67 -20.41 -12.05
N ALA A 28 -8.76 -21.33 -12.41
CA ALA A 28 -7.39 -21.30 -11.91
C ALA A 28 -6.62 -20.06 -12.39
N CYS A 29 -6.78 -19.68 -13.66
CA CYS A 29 -6.16 -18.47 -14.22
C CYS A 29 -6.61 -17.20 -13.48
N HIS A 30 -7.93 -17.01 -13.31
CA HIS A 30 -8.46 -15.85 -12.59
C HIS A 30 -8.12 -15.87 -11.10
N GLY A 31 -8.11 -17.05 -10.46
CA GLY A 31 -7.70 -17.20 -9.06
C GLY A 31 -6.24 -16.84 -8.85
N THR A 32 -5.35 -17.29 -9.74
CA THR A 32 -3.92 -16.97 -9.68
C THR A 32 -3.67 -15.48 -9.91
N ASN A 33 -4.38 -14.86 -10.87
CA ASN A 33 -4.30 -13.42 -11.11
C ASN A 33 -4.78 -12.60 -9.91
N ALA A 34 -5.90 -12.99 -9.29
CA ALA A 34 -6.40 -12.33 -8.09
C ALA A 34 -5.43 -12.49 -6.90
N ALA A 35 -4.85 -13.67 -6.70
CA ALA A 35 -3.88 -13.93 -5.65
C ALA A 35 -2.60 -13.09 -5.83
N ALA A 36 -2.05 -13.02 -7.05
CA ALA A 36 -0.89 -12.19 -7.34
C ALA A 36 -1.17 -10.69 -7.08
N GLN A 37 -2.35 -10.20 -7.45
CA GLN A 37 -2.77 -8.83 -7.19
C GLN A 37 -2.98 -8.55 -5.69
N ALA A 38 -3.53 -9.50 -4.93
CA ALA A 38 -3.72 -9.38 -3.49
C ALA A 38 -2.37 -9.33 -2.73
N LEU A 39 -1.39 -10.13 -3.14
CA LEU A 39 -0.04 -10.08 -2.57
C LEU A 39 0.63 -8.72 -2.84
N GLN A 40 0.48 -8.19 -4.05
CA GLN A 40 1.04 -6.89 -4.41
C GLN A 40 0.35 -5.75 -3.65
N GLU A 41 -0.97 -5.82 -3.47
CA GLU A 41 -1.72 -4.88 -2.64
C GLU A 41 -1.29 -4.95 -1.17
N THR A 42 -1.15 -6.16 -0.62
CA THR A 42 -0.68 -6.37 0.77
C THR A 42 0.71 -5.77 0.96
N ARG A 43 1.61 -5.95 0.00
CA ARG A 43 2.94 -5.35 0.03
C ARG A 43 2.89 -3.82 -0.04
N PHE A 44 1.99 -3.27 -0.87
CA PHE A 44 1.78 -1.83 -0.96
C PHE A 44 1.25 -1.27 0.36
N VAL A 45 0.24 -1.90 0.96
CA VAL A 45 -0.33 -1.46 2.24
C VAL A 45 0.71 -1.53 3.35
N ASN A 46 1.47 -2.62 3.42
CA ASN A 46 2.57 -2.75 4.38
C ASN A 46 3.63 -1.65 4.22
N TYR A 47 3.95 -1.27 2.99
CA TYR A 47 4.93 -0.22 2.73
C TYR A 47 4.39 1.17 3.10
N TRP A 48 3.18 1.53 2.70
CA TRP A 48 2.66 2.89 2.85
C TRP A 48 2.00 3.16 4.20
N TYR A 49 1.35 2.16 4.80
CA TYR A 49 0.49 2.34 5.98
C TYR A 49 0.96 1.57 7.23
N TYR A 50 1.68 0.45 7.11
CA TYR A 50 2.20 -0.30 8.26
C TYR A 50 3.71 -0.10 8.52
N GLY A 51 4.24 1.06 8.14
CA GLY A 51 5.62 1.46 8.46
C GLY A 51 6.73 0.68 7.74
N GLY A 52 6.39 -0.08 6.70
CA GLY A 52 7.38 -0.76 5.85
C GLY A 52 8.30 0.23 5.12
N ARG A 53 7.86 1.47 4.88
CA ARG A 53 8.69 2.53 4.29
C ARG A 53 9.78 3.01 5.25
N GLU A 54 9.45 3.22 6.52
CA GLU A 54 10.43 3.63 7.55
C GLU A 54 11.49 2.55 7.74
N LYS A 55 11.06 1.28 7.83
CA LYS A 55 11.97 0.11 7.90
C LYS A 55 12.89 0.00 6.68
N LYS A 56 12.40 0.31 5.48
CA LYS A 56 13.20 0.19 4.24
C LYS A 56 14.14 1.37 4.02
N LEU A 57 13.78 2.57 4.49
CA LEU A 57 14.62 3.77 4.42
C LEU A 57 15.59 3.90 5.60
N GLY A 58 15.54 3.00 6.57
CA GLY A 58 16.40 3.03 7.77
C GLY A 58 16.11 4.21 8.69
N VAL A 59 14.94 4.85 8.54
CA VAL A 59 14.53 5.99 9.35
C VAL A 59 13.78 5.46 10.55
N SER A 60 14.35 5.54 11.75
CA SER A 60 13.57 5.29 12.96
C SER A 60 12.49 6.37 13.07
N VAL A 61 11.30 6.00 13.56
CA VAL A 61 10.18 6.93 13.75
C VAL A 61 10.61 8.12 14.64
N ASP A 62 11.58 7.90 15.54
CA ASP A 62 12.24 8.95 16.33
C ASP A 62 12.94 10.02 15.47
N GLN A 63 13.59 9.65 14.37
CA GLN A 63 14.30 10.62 13.52
C GLN A 63 13.36 11.50 12.69
N VAL A 64 12.15 11.06 12.35
CA VAL A 64 11.17 11.91 11.64
C VAL A 64 10.55 12.91 12.61
N ALA A 65 10.24 12.47 13.83
CA ALA A 65 9.78 13.35 14.90
C ALA A 65 10.85 14.40 15.24
N ASP A 66 12.12 14.00 15.43
CA ASP A 66 13.22 14.92 15.69
C ASP A 66 13.50 15.88 14.53
N LYS A 67 13.42 15.43 13.26
CA LYS A 67 13.59 16.33 12.09
C LYS A 67 12.46 17.35 11.96
N ALA A 68 11.22 16.95 12.24
CA ALA A 68 10.07 17.86 12.20
C ALA A 68 10.14 18.88 13.34
N VAL A 69 10.48 18.44 14.55
CA VAL A 69 10.69 19.31 15.72
C VAL A 69 11.86 20.27 15.49
N GLY A 70 12.97 19.80 14.91
CA GLY A 70 14.13 20.64 14.59
C GLY A 70 13.80 21.78 13.62
N LYS A 71 13.11 21.48 12.51
CA LYS A 71 12.71 22.51 11.53
C LYS A 71 11.74 23.54 12.10
N VAL A 72 10.82 23.12 12.96
CA VAL A 72 9.88 24.04 13.63
C VAL A 72 10.62 24.94 14.63
N THR A 73 11.59 24.39 15.36
CA THR A 73 12.36 25.14 16.36
C THR A 73 13.29 26.18 15.73
N GLU A 74 13.93 25.85 14.59
CA GLU A 74 14.73 26.81 13.81
C GLU A 74 13.87 27.95 13.24
N ALA A 75 12.69 27.62 12.70
CA ALA A 75 11.77 28.63 12.19
C ALA A 75 11.29 29.58 13.30
N VAL A 76 11.00 29.06 14.50
CA VAL A 76 10.58 29.89 15.65
C VAL A 76 11.71 30.82 16.12
N LYS A 77 12.96 30.35 16.16
CA LYS A 77 14.11 31.21 16.52
C LYS A 77 14.38 32.29 15.48
N ALA A 78 14.33 31.96 14.19
CA ALA A 78 14.49 32.95 13.12
C ALA A 78 13.41 34.05 13.17
N VAL A 79 12.18 33.71 13.54
CA VAL A 79 11.09 34.68 13.73
C VAL A 79 11.30 35.53 14.99
N GLN A 80 11.85 34.96 16.07
CA GLN A 80 12.18 35.72 17.28
C GLN A 80 13.34 36.71 17.08
N ASP A 81 14.38 36.30 16.36
CA ASP A 81 15.54 37.15 16.06
C ASP A 81 15.19 38.26 15.07
N ALA A 82 14.26 38.03 14.13
CA ALA A 82 13.76 39.07 13.24
C ALA A 82 12.83 40.09 13.91
N LYS A 83 12.38 39.81 15.14
CA LYS A 83 11.45 40.68 15.91
C LYS A 83 12.18 41.55 16.95
N LYS A 84 13.51 41.40 17.07
CA LYS A 84 14.38 42.15 17.97
C LYS A 84 15.18 43.19 17.19
#